data_AF-F2SSB3-F1
#
_entry.id   AF-F2SSB3-F1
#
_cell.length_a   1.000
_cell.length_b   1.000
_cell.length_c   1.000
_cell.angle_alpha   90.00
_cell.angle_beta   90.00
_cell.angle_gamma   90.00
#
_symmetry.space_group_name_H-M   'P 1'
#
loop_
_entity.id
_entity.type
_entity.pdbx_description
1 polymer ?
#
loop_
_entity_poly.entity_id
_entity_poly.type
_entity_poly.pdbx_seq_one_letter_code
_entity_poly.pdbx_strand_id
1 'polypeptide(L)'
;MASQDTPMSAAHLPLEAASIASSSPTQQIAVLDILFEPSQNLHDLALPLLQTPFNSYRELINRVRAELHQLAERAATNETDKKILYDILGSHPRLGAPKSSHLSEFSRREQAKLATATAAATSPGQGAEDEADRLRKLNEEYERTFPGLRYV
;
A
#
# COMPACT_ATOMS: atom_id res chain seq x y z
N MET A 1 -41.74 -7.93 11.41
CA MET A 1 -40.74 -8.44 12.37
C MET A 1 -40.22 -9.75 11.77
N ALA A 2 -38.96 -9.97 11.45
CA ALA A 2 -37.72 -9.28 11.80
C ALA A 2 -36.71 -9.44 10.65
N SER A 3 -35.87 -8.41 10.53
CA SER A 3 -34.45 -8.41 10.16
C SER A 3 -34.00 -9.26 8.96
N GLN A 4 -33.86 -8.59 7.81
CA GLN A 4 -32.83 -8.98 6.84
C GLN A 4 -31.48 -8.45 7.34
N ASP A 5 -30.73 -9.31 8.04
CA ASP A 5 -29.29 -9.15 8.19
C ASP A 5 -28.68 -9.32 6.79
N THR A 6 -28.41 -8.20 6.12
CA THR A 6 -27.60 -8.19 4.91
C THR A 6 -26.15 -8.15 5.36
N PRO A 7 -25.30 -9.15 5.07
CA PRO A 7 -23.89 -9.05 5.37
C PRO A 7 -23.27 -7.93 4.52
N MET A 8 -22.93 -6.81 5.17
CA MET A 8 -22.06 -5.77 4.62
C MET A 8 -20.67 -6.36 4.34
N SER A 9 -20.48 -6.96 3.16
CA SER A 9 -19.15 -7.32 2.70
C SER A 9 -19.09 -7.35 1.17
N ALA A 10 -19.29 -6.17 0.57
CA ALA A 10 -18.78 -5.83 -0.75
C ALA A 10 -18.06 -4.48 -0.63
N ALA A 11 -16.73 -4.52 -0.66
CA ALA A 11 -15.84 -3.38 -0.44
C ALA A 11 -16.02 -2.33 -1.55
N HIS A 12 -16.68 -1.22 -1.24
CA HIS A 12 -16.81 -0.08 -2.15
C HIS A 12 -15.78 0.97 -1.76
N LEU A 13 -15.08 1.52 -2.75
CA LEU A 13 -14.30 2.73 -2.53
C LEU A 13 -15.25 3.83 -2.03
N PRO A 14 -14.85 4.65 -1.05
CA PRO A 14 -15.77 5.49 -0.29
C PRO A 14 -16.41 6.61 -1.13
N LEU A 15 -15.86 6.89 -2.31
CA LEU A 15 -16.30 7.94 -3.22
C LEU A 15 -16.36 7.44 -4.66
N GLU A 16 -17.21 8.06 -5.47
CA GLU A 16 -17.13 7.91 -6.93
C GLU A 16 -15.93 8.69 -7.46
N ALA A 17 -15.26 8.14 -8.48
CA ALA A 17 -14.02 8.71 -9.02
C ALA A 17 -14.18 10.19 -9.42
N ALA A 18 -15.28 10.51 -10.09
CA ALA A 18 -15.59 11.87 -10.55
C ALA A 18 -15.84 12.87 -9.41
N SER A 19 -16.17 12.40 -8.20
CA SER A 19 -16.48 13.26 -7.05
C SER A 19 -15.28 13.54 -6.14
N ILE A 20 -14.15 12.86 -6.35
CA ILE A 20 -12.97 13.01 -5.48
C ILE A 20 -12.34 14.39 -5.62
N ALA A 21 -12.28 14.94 -6.85
CA ALA A 21 -11.66 16.23 -7.12
C ALA A 21 -12.34 17.39 -6.38
N SER A 22 -13.66 17.31 -6.15
CA SER A 22 -14.44 18.31 -5.42
C SER A 22 -14.62 17.98 -3.92
N SER A 23 -14.05 16.88 -3.44
CA SER A 23 -14.12 16.47 -2.04
C SER A 23 -13.08 17.20 -1.16
N SER A 24 -13.23 17.10 0.16
CA SER A 24 -12.28 17.72 1.09
C SER A 24 -10.89 17.06 1.02
N PRO A 25 -9.79 17.78 1.35
CA PRO A 25 -8.45 17.20 1.38
C PRO A 25 -8.35 15.95 2.27
N THR A 26 -9.05 15.93 3.40
CA THR A 26 -9.11 14.76 4.28
C THR A 26 -9.71 13.53 3.59
N GLN A 27 -10.74 13.72 2.78
CA GLN A 27 -11.35 12.62 2.01
C GLN A 27 -10.46 12.17 0.85
N GLN A 28 -9.78 13.11 0.20
CA GLN A 28 -8.79 12.80 -0.83
C GLN A 28 -7.65 11.95 -0.27
N ILE A 29 -7.08 12.34 0.88
CA ILE A 29 -6.06 11.56 1.59
C ILE A 29 -6.59 10.18 1.97
N ALA A 30 -7.82 10.08 2.51
CA ALA A 30 -8.41 8.80 2.85
C ALA A 30 -8.56 7.86 1.64
N VAL A 31 -8.88 8.39 0.46
CA VAL A 31 -8.88 7.60 -0.78
C VAL A 31 -7.47 7.14 -1.15
N LEU A 32 -6.47 8.01 -1.03
CA LEU A 32 -5.07 7.64 -1.31
C LEU A 32 -4.56 6.57 -0.34
N ASP A 33 -4.86 6.69 0.96
CA ASP A 33 -4.49 5.72 2.01
C ASP A 33 -5.18 4.36 1.88
N ILE A 34 -6.27 4.31 1.11
CA ILE A 34 -6.93 3.06 0.74
C ILE A 34 -6.20 2.42 -0.46
N LEU A 35 -5.84 3.22 -1.46
CA LEU A 35 -5.26 2.73 -2.71
C LEU A 35 -3.76 2.43 -2.61
N PHE A 36 -3.07 3.10 -1.70
CA PHE A 36 -1.62 3.06 -1.55
C PHE A 36 -1.25 3.06 -0.06
N GLU A 37 -0.01 2.67 0.25
CA GLU A 37 0.47 2.76 1.62
C GLU A 37 0.65 4.22 2.06
N PRO A 38 0.14 4.60 3.24
CA PRO A 38 0.22 5.97 3.74
C PRO A 38 1.66 6.46 3.82
N SER A 39 1.94 7.57 3.14
CA SER A 39 3.25 8.22 3.14
C SER A 39 3.07 9.69 2.85
N GLN A 40 3.67 10.57 3.67
CA GLN A 40 3.58 12.02 3.44
C GLN A 40 4.11 12.40 2.05
N ASN A 41 5.23 11.81 1.63
CA ASN A 41 5.82 12.04 0.32
C ASN A 41 4.89 11.57 -0.82
N LEU A 42 4.14 10.49 -0.62
CA LEU A 42 3.15 10.05 -1.60
C LEU A 42 1.96 11.00 -1.66
N HIS A 43 1.49 11.49 -0.51
CA HIS A 43 0.41 12.48 -0.45
C HIS A 43 0.80 13.78 -1.16
N ASP A 44 2.00 14.28 -0.90
CA ASP A 44 2.53 15.50 -1.51
C ASP A 44 2.61 15.37 -3.04
N LEU A 45 2.94 14.17 -3.54
CA LEU A 45 3.00 13.85 -4.97
C LEU A 45 1.61 13.64 -5.60
N ALA A 46 0.67 12.99 -4.89
CA ALA A 46 -0.60 12.57 -5.46
C ALA A 46 -1.75 13.57 -5.28
N LEU A 47 -1.76 14.38 -4.22
CA LEU A 47 -2.80 15.38 -3.95
C LEU A 47 -2.97 16.40 -5.11
N PRO A 48 -1.90 16.92 -5.73
CA PRO A 48 -2.03 17.80 -6.90
C PRO A 48 -2.75 17.14 -8.07
N LEU A 49 -2.59 15.82 -8.26
CA LEU A 49 -3.22 15.06 -9.34
C LEU A 49 -4.73 14.96 -9.18
N LEU A 50 -5.22 15.02 -7.93
CA LEU A 50 -6.64 14.99 -7.60
C LEU A 50 -7.36 16.30 -7.91
N GLN A 51 -6.63 17.41 -8.10
CA GLN A 51 -7.21 18.70 -8.50
C GLN A 51 -7.71 18.68 -9.95
N THR A 52 -7.19 17.76 -10.77
CA THR A 52 -7.66 17.56 -12.14
C THR A 52 -8.72 16.47 -12.16
N PRO A 53 -9.95 16.72 -12.63
CA PRO A 53 -11.00 15.71 -12.69
C PRO A 53 -10.55 14.46 -13.45
N PHE A 54 -11.02 13.30 -13.00
CA PHE A 54 -10.79 11.99 -13.62
C PHE A 54 -12.09 11.18 -13.53
N ASN A 55 -12.29 10.29 -14.50
CA ASN A 55 -13.57 9.58 -14.62
C ASN A 55 -13.52 8.16 -14.04
N SER A 56 -12.34 7.68 -13.63
CA SER A 56 -12.18 6.36 -13.05
C SER A 56 -10.97 6.26 -12.12
N TYR A 57 -11.03 5.35 -11.15
CA TYR A 57 -9.88 5.00 -10.31
C TYR A 57 -8.67 4.51 -11.11
N ARG A 58 -8.90 3.82 -12.24
CA ARG A 58 -7.83 3.39 -13.14
C ARG A 58 -7.06 4.58 -13.72
N GLU A 59 -7.76 5.64 -14.06
CA GLU A 59 -7.14 6.87 -14.55
C GLU A 59 -6.28 7.52 -13.46
N LEU A 60 -6.80 7.61 -12.22
CA LEU A 60 -6.02 8.10 -11.08
C LEU A 60 -4.75 7.26 -10.85
N ILE A 61 -4.89 5.93 -10.80
CA ILE A 61 -3.75 5.01 -10.61
C ILE A 61 -2.70 5.20 -11.71
N ASN A 62 -3.12 5.39 -12.96
CA ASN A 62 -2.19 5.63 -14.07
C ASN A 62 -1.48 6.98 -13.96
N ARG A 63 -2.16 8.04 -13.47
CA ARG A 63 -1.53 9.34 -13.22
C ARG A 63 -0.48 9.24 -12.12
N VAL A 64 -0.82 8.62 -10.98
CA VAL A 64 0.12 8.40 -9.87
C VAL A 64 1.30 7.55 -10.34
N ARG A 65 1.06 6.49 -11.13
CA ARG A 65 2.12 5.67 -11.74
C ARG A 65 3.06 6.52 -12.59
N ALA A 66 2.54 7.40 -13.45
CA ALA A 66 3.37 8.24 -14.30
C ALA A 66 4.27 9.17 -13.47
N GLU A 67 3.73 9.80 -12.43
CA GLU A 67 4.51 10.64 -11.51
C GLU A 67 5.59 9.85 -10.77
N LEU A 68 5.29 8.64 -10.28
CA LEU A 68 6.27 7.78 -9.63
C LEU A 68 7.39 7.34 -10.58
N HIS A 69 7.08 7.07 -11.85
CA HIS A 69 8.09 6.79 -12.87
C HIS A 69 8.99 8.00 -13.12
N GLN A 70 8.40 9.19 -13.27
CA GLN A 70 9.19 10.41 -13.43
C GLN A 70 10.07 10.68 -12.21
N LEU A 71 9.55 10.46 -11.00
CA LEU A 71 10.33 10.54 -9.77
C LEU A 71 11.51 9.56 -9.80
N ALA A 72 11.30 8.32 -10.24
CA ALA A 72 12.35 7.32 -10.38
C ALA A 72 13.42 7.70 -11.41
N GLU A 73 13.03 8.28 -12.54
CA GLU A 73 13.98 8.80 -13.53
C GLU A 73 14.82 9.95 -12.97
N ARG A 74 14.20 10.90 -12.27
CA ARG A 74 14.93 12.01 -11.63
C ARG A 74 15.84 11.53 -10.51
N ALA A 75 15.39 10.57 -9.71
CA ALA A 75 16.15 9.95 -8.62
C ALA A 75 17.46 9.30 -9.08
N ALA A 76 17.59 8.95 -10.37
CA ALA A 76 18.86 8.44 -10.92
C ALA A 76 19.99 9.46 -10.88
N THR A 77 19.68 10.77 -10.83
CA THR A 77 20.66 11.86 -10.86
C THR A 77 20.49 12.87 -9.73
N ASN A 78 19.38 12.80 -8.99
CA ASN A 78 19.05 13.71 -7.89
C ASN A 78 18.84 12.94 -6.57
N GLU A 79 19.71 13.19 -5.59
CA GLU A 79 19.67 12.53 -4.28
C GLU A 79 18.45 12.92 -3.43
N THR A 80 17.88 14.11 -3.61
CA THR A 80 16.64 14.51 -2.94
C THR A 80 15.45 13.70 -3.45
N ASP A 81 15.29 13.59 -4.77
CA ASP A 81 14.23 12.77 -5.38
C ASP A 81 14.39 11.29 -5.04
N LYS A 82 15.63 10.80 -4.97
CA LYS A 82 15.94 9.44 -4.53
C LYS A 82 15.52 9.18 -3.09
N LYS A 83 15.76 10.14 -2.19
CA LYS A 83 15.28 10.04 -0.80
C LYS A 83 13.76 9.98 -0.74
N ILE A 84 13.06 10.84 -1.49
CA ILE A 84 11.59 10.83 -1.57
C ILE A 84 11.09 9.47 -2.04
N LEU A 85 11.68 8.92 -3.11
CA LEU A 85 11.33 7.61 -3.64
C LEU A 85 11.54 6.49 -2.61
N TYR A 86 12.68 6.51 -1.91
CA TYR A 86 13.00 5.49 -0.91
C TYR A 86 12.08 5.59 0.31
N ASP A 87 11.70 6.79 0.74
CA ASP A 87 10.73 7.00 1.81
C ASP A 87 9.35 6.45 1.43
N ILE A 88 8.90 6.63 0.18
CA ILE A 88 7.63 6.06 -0.33
C ILE A 88 7.71 4.53 -0.32
N LEU A 89 8.78 3.94 -0.85
CA LEU A 89 8.98 2.49 -0.85
C LEU A 89 9.05 1.94 0.58
N GLY A 90 9.79 2.61 1.47
CA GLY A 90 9.96 2.26 2.87
C GLY A 90 8.73 2.46 3.74
N SER A 91 7.67 3.11 3.25
CA SER A 91 6.40 3.25 3.97
C SER A 91 5.59 1.95 3.97
N HIS A 92 5.89 1.02 3.06
CA HIS A 92 5.22 -0.27 3.00
C HIS A 92 5.53 -1.15 4.22
N PRO A 93 4.55 -1.88 4.76
CA PRO A 93 4.78 -2.80 5.85
C PRO A 93 5.64 -4.00 5.42
N ARG A 94 6.48 -4.50 6.34
CA ARG A 94 7.25 -5.73 6.10
C ARG A 94 6.32 -6.92 5.91
N LEU A 95 6.60 -7.77 4.93
CA LEU A 95 5.87 -9.03 4.75
C LEU A 95 6.00 -9.93 5.98
N GLY A 96 4.87 -10.42 6.49
CA GLY A 96 4.83 -11.33 7.65
C GLY A 96 5.04 -10.66 9.01
N ALA A 97 5.23 -9.33 9.07
CA ALA A 97 5.28 -8.62 10.34
C ALA A 97 3.91 -8.60 11.04
N PRO A 98 3.87 -8.64 12.39
CA PRO A 98 2.62 -8.52 13.12
C PRO A 98 1.90 -7.22 12.75
N LYS A 99 0.57 -7.31 12.67
CA LYS A 99 -0.34 -6.23 12.25
C LYS A 99 0.03 -4.91 12.93
N SER A 100 0.81 -4.06 12.27
CA SER A 100 1.08 -2.72 12.79
C SER A 100 -0.22 -1.93 12.78
N SER A 101 -0.40 -1.05 13.77
CA SER A 101 -1.60 -0.23 13.95
C SER A 101 -1.91 0.71 12.77
N HIS A 102 -0.96 0.90 11.85
CA HIS A 102 -1.04 1.88 10.74
C HIS A 102 -1.06 1.24 9.34
N LEU A 103 -1.50 -0.01 9.20
CA LEU A 103 -1.66 -0.64 7.89
C LEU A 103 -2.88 -0.08 7.15
N SER A 104 -2.75 0.19 5.85
CA SER A 104 -3.93 0.38 4.98
C SER A 104 -4.87 -0.84 5.08
N GLU A 105 -6.15 -0.63 4.83
CA GLU A 105 -7.11 -1.74 4.91
C GLU A 105 -6.82 -2.83 3.86
N PHE A 106 -6.33 -2.44 2.69
CA PHE A 106 -5.91 -3.38 1.64
C PHE A 106 -4.65 -4.16 2.04
N SER A 107 -3.62 -3.51 2.59
CA SER A 107 -2.43 -4.21 3.12
C SER A 107 -2.78 -5.25 4.18
N ARG A 108 -3.70 -4.93 5.11
CA ARG A 108 -4.14 -5.92 6.12
C ARG A 108 -4.70 -7.19 5.50
N ARG A 109 -5.45 -7.07 4.40
CA ARG A 109 -6.05 -8.21 3.69
C ARG A 109 -5.00 -8.98 2.89
N GLU A 110 -4.06 -8.29 2.25
CA GLU A 110 -2.96 -8.92 1.52
C GLU A 110 -2.07 -9.75 2.45
N GLN A 111 -1.68 -9.19 3.59
CA GLN A 111 -0.90 -9.91 4.62
C GLN A 111 -1.69 -11.08 5.23
N ALA A 112 -3.00 -10.94 5.42
CA ALA A 112 -3.83 -12.04 5.90
C ALA A 112 -3.92 -13.20 4.89
N LYS A 113 -4.03 -12.90 3.59
CA LYS A 113 -4.02 -13.91 2.53
C LYS A 113 -2.68 -14.63 2.45
N LEU A 114 -1.56 -13.92 2.60
CA LEU A 114 -0.23 -14.51 2.66
C LEU A 114 -0.11 -15.51 3.81
N ALA A 115 -0.57 -15.17 5.02
CA ALA A 115 -0.59 -16.09 6.16
C ALA A 115 -1.44 -17.35 5.89
N THR A 116 -2.57 -17.23 5.17
CA THR A 116 -3.41 -18.38 4.83
C THR A 116 -2.86 -19.24 3.69
N ALA A 117 -2.25 -18.64 2.67
CA ALA A 117 -1.67 -19.34 1.53
C ALA A 117 -0.41 -20.12 1.95
N THR A 118 0.39 -19.54 2.84
CA THR A 118 1.58 -20.18 3.43
C THR A 118 1.21 -21.33 4.37
N ALA A 119 0.13 -21.19 5.16
CA ALA A 119 -0.41 -22.29 5.96
C ALA A 119 -0.93 -23.47 5.11
N ALA A 120 -1.43 -23.21 3.90
CA ALA A 120 -1.90 -24.24 2.97
C ALA A 120 -0.79 -24.90 2.13
N ALA A 121 0.34 -24.20 1.91
CA ALA A 121 1.47 -24.69 1.12
C ALA A 121 2.48 -25.52 1.93
N THR A 122 2.38 -25.52 3.26
CA THR A 122 3.33 -26.21 4.14
C THR A 122 2.84 -27.63 4.44
N SER A 123 3.71 -28.61 4.26
CA SER A 123 3.43 -30.02 4.61
C SER A 123 3.06 -30.13 6.09
N PRO A 124 2.10 -30.99 6.48
CA PRO A 124 1.73 -31.15 7.89
C PRO A 124 2.95 -31.63 8.68
N GLY A 125 3.64 -30.71 9.37
CA GLY A 125 4.86 -30.99 10.14
C GLY A 125 5.97 -29.94 10.04
N GLN A 126 5.98 -29.04 9.05
CA GLN A 126 6.80 -27.83 9.07
C GLN A 126 5.92 -26.66 9.51
N GLY A 127 6.28 -25.99 10.61
CA GLY A 127 5.38 -25.07 11.29
C GLY A 127 5.26 -23.71 10.60
N ALA A 128 4.14 -23.03 10.81
CA ALA A 128 3.99 -21.61 10.47
C ALA A 128 5.05 -20.71 11.15
N GLU A 129 5.65 -21.17 12.25
CA GLU A 129 6.73 -20.50 12.96
C GLU A 129 8.06 -20.49 12.16
N ASP A 130 8.36 -21.56 11.42
CA ASP A 130 9.60 -21.64 10.62
C ASP A 130 9.59 -20.66 9.43
N GLU A 131 8.41 -20.44 8.83
CA GLU A 131 8.26 -19.54 7.68
C GLU A 131 8.22 -18.07 8.11
N ALA A 132 7.60 -17.74 9.25
CA ALA A 132 7.66 -16.40 9.81
C ALA A 132 9.11 -15.99 10.14
N ASP A 133 9.89 -16.92 10.68
CA ASP A 133 11.32 -16.73 10.94
C ASP A 133 12.13 -16.60 9.64
N ARG A 134 11.76 -17.33 8.58
CA ARG A 134 12.37 -17.21 7.26
C ARG A 134 12.09 -15.85 6.62
N LEU A 135 10.83 -15.39 6.65
CA LEU A 135 10.44 -14.06 6.17
C LEU A 135 11.15 -12.95 6.96
N ARG A 136 11.29 -13.11 8.28
CA ARG A 136 12.08 -12.17 9.09
C ARG A 136 13.54 -12.10 8.59
N LYS A 137 14.20 -13.24 8.42
CA LYS A 137 15.59 -13.30 7.93
C LYS A 137 15.74 -12.69 6.53
N LEU A 138 14.78 -12.95 5.62
CA LEU A 138 14.77 -12.37 4.28
C LEU A 138 14.61 -10.84 4.30
N ASN A 139 13.70 -10.32 5.12
CA ASN A 139 13.56 -8.88 5.32
C ASN A 139 14.87 -8.27 5.86
N GLU A 140 15.48 -8.89 6.87
CA GLU A 140 16.75 -8.42 7.45
C GLU A 140 17.90 -8.42 6.43
N GLU A 141 18.03 -9.48 5.64
CA GLU A 141 19.06 -9.58 4.60
C GLU A 141 18.85 -8.54 3.48
N TYR A 142 17.60 -8.33 3.07
CA TYR A 142 17.24 -7.34 2.07
C TYR A 142 17.55 -5.92 2.55
N GLU A 143 17.10 -5.54 3.74
CA GLU A 143 17.31 -4.21 4.33
C GLU A 143 18.80 -3.93 4.60
N ARG A 144 19.59 -4.96 4.95
CA ARG A 144 21.05 -4.84 5.08
C ARG A 144 21.73 -4.60 3.73
N THR A 145 21.22 -5.21 2.67
CA THR A 145 21.77 -5.09 1.31
C THR A 145 21.35 -3.79 0.65
N PHE A 146 20.14 -3.31 0.94
CA PHE A 146 19.54 -2.10 0.38
C PHE A 146 19.04 -1.17 1.50
N PRO A 147 19.94 -0.41 2.15
CA PRO A 147 19.58 0.44 3.28
C PRO A 147 18.47 1.44 2.95
N GLY A 148 17.43 1.47 3.78
CA GLY A 148 16.28 2.38 3.62
C GLY A 148 15.15 1.83 2.74
N LEU A 149 15.33 0.68 2.08
CA LEU A 149 14.28 -0.01 1.35
C LEU A 149 13.68 -1.14 2.19
N ARG A 150 12.44 -1.51 1.90
CA ARG A 150 11.79 -2.70 2.47
C ARG A 150 11.53 -3.71 1.36
N TYR A 151 11.43 -4.97 1.74
CA TYR A 151 10.94 -6.02 0.85
C TYR A 151 9.41 -5.90 0.76
N VAL A 152 8.94 -5.35 -0.37
CA VAL A 152 7.53 -5.05 -0.65
C VAL A 152 6.98 -6.05 -1.66
#